data_AF-A0A6N0X055-F1
#
_entry.id   AF-A0A6N0X055-F1
#
_cell.length_a   1.000
_cell.length_b   1.000
_cell.length_c   1.000
_cell.angle_alpha   90.00
_cell.angle_beta   90.00
_cell.angle_gamma   90.00
#
_symmetry.space_group_name_H-M   'P 1'
#
loop_
_entity.id
_entity.type
_entity.pdbx_description
1 polymer ?
#
loop_
_entity_poly.entity_id
_entity_poly.type
_entity_poly.pdbx_seq_one_letter_code
_entity_poly.pdbx_strand_id
1 'polypeptide(L)'
;MGQRGFFDVEDRLSRLSDLGDQLEAFSRAVDFEQFRPDLERALAYSDGSRGGRPPIDPMLMFKVLVIQTINTLSDERTEYLINDRLSFMRFLGLCLSDRVPDAKTIWLFRERLTKVGAIATLFDRFDAMLRGAGYIAMSGQILDASLVAAPRQRNTSAEKADIKAGRIPEHWKDKPAKLRHKDRDARWTLKFTKAKPRDDGSMPAVNLAIPAFGYKNHISIDRRFRLIRRWKATDASAHDGARLREGLLDRSNTGSNVWADTAYRSGANEGFMERHGFVSKIHHKKPPHRDMPPRTRRSNTGKSVIRSRVEHVFADQKSRMGIFVRTVGIQRAEMKIGLANLVYNIRRFLYLERINAV
;
A
#
# COMPACT_ATOMS: atom_id res chain seq x y z
N MET A 1 -8.84 34.53 -31.06
CA MET A 1 -9.26 33.59 -30.01
C MET A 1 -10.68 33.96 -29.64
N GLY A 2 -11.63 33.03 -29.70
CA GLY A 2 -13.05 33.28 -29.43
C GLY A 2 -13.33 33.52 -27.95
N GLN A 3 -14.40 34.25 -27.66
CA GLN A 3 -14.93 34.42 -26.31
C GLN A 3 -15.34 33.05 -25.75
N ARG A 4 -14.97 32.76 -24.50
CA ARG A 4 -15.33 31.50 -23.83
C ARG A 4 -16.85 31.42 -23.71
N GLY A 5 -17.42 30.33 -24.17
CA GLY A 5 -18.84 30.02 -24.03
C GLY A 5 -19.19 29.71 -22.57
N PHE A 6 -20.44 29.96 -22.20
CA PHE A 6 -20.93 29.73 -20.84
C PHE A 6 -20.86 28.25 -20.41
N PHE A 7 -20.89 27.31 -21.38
CA PHE A 7 -20.90 25.86 -21.15
C PHE A 7 -19.59 25.15 -21.53
N ASP A 8 -18.52 25.90 -21.87
CA ASP A 8 -17.27 25.32 -22.37
C ASP A 8 -16.64 24.31 -21.38
N VAL A 9 -16.81 24.54 -20.08
CA VAL A 9 -16.28 23.67 -19.02
C VAL A 9 -17.13 22.41 -18.89
N GLU A 10 -18.45 22.54 -18.87
CA GLU A 10 -19.41 21.44 -18.83
C GLU A 10 -19.25 20.51 -20.03
N ASP A 11 -19.14 21.07 -21.25
CA ASP A 11 -18.93 20.31 -22.48
C ASP A 11 -17.60 19.53 -22.44
N ARG A 12 -16.55 20.16 -21.90
CA ARG A 12 -15.25 19.51 -21.72
C ARG A 12 -15.31 18.38 -20.70
N LEU A 13 -16.03 18.57 -19.59
CA LEU A 13 -16.23 17.54 -18.56
C LEU A 13 -17.08 16.38 -19.07
N SER A 14 -18.13 16.66 -19.85
CA SER A 14 -18.97 15.64 -20.51
C SER A 14 -18.12 14.77 -21.44
N ARG A 15 -17.30 15.40 -22.29
CA ARG A 15 -16.36 14.67 -23.15
C ARG A 15 -15.34 13.85 -22.36
N LEU A 16 -14.89 14.30 -21.19
CA LEU A 16 -14.02 13.52 -20.32
C LEU A 16 -14.72 12.30 -19.73
N SER A 17 -16.02 12.42 -19.41
CA SER A 17 -16.85 11.29 -18.97
C SER A 17 -16.97 10.24 -20.08
N ASP A 18 -17.20 10.66 -21.33
CA ASP A 18 -17.26 9.76 -22.49
C ASP A 18 -15.94 9.02 -22.75
N LEU A 19 -14.81 9.69 -22.52
CA LEU A 19 -13.47 9.09 -22.61
C LEU A 19 -13.12 8.16 -21.43
N GLY A 20 -13.97 8.11 -20.40
CA GLY A 20 -13.81 7.24 -19.24
C GLY A 20 -13.00 7.84 -18.10
N ASP A 21 -13.50 8.93 -17.49
CA ASP A 21 -12.90 9.49 -16.28
C ASP A 21 -12.92 8.48 -15.11
N GLN A 22 -11.74 7.98 -14.76
CA GLN A 22 -11.57 7.04 -13.67
C GLN A 22 -11.98 7.64 -12.32
N LEU A 23 -11.73 8.93 -12.07
CA LEU A 23 -12.05 9.56 -10.78
C LEU A 23 -13.54 9.77 -10.57
N GLU A 24 -14.28 9.98 -11.65
CA GLU A 24 -15.74 9.98 -11.61
C GLU A 24 -16.28 8.62 -11.16
N ALA A 25 -15.73 7.53 -11.71
CA ALA A 25 -16.10 6.19 -11.27
C ALA A 25 -15.81 5.97 -9.78
N PHE A 26 -14.71 6.52 -9.26
CA PHE A 26 -14.39 6.47 -7.83
C PHE A 26 -15.48 7.13 -6.99
N SER A 27 -15.88 8.36 -7.34
CA SER A 27 -16.92 9.08 -6.61
C SER A 27 -18.28 8.36 -6.66
N ARG A 28 -18.58 7.64 -7.75
CA ARG A 28 -19.84 6.89 -7.87
C ARG A 28 -19.86 5.62 -7.02
N ALA A 29 -18.75 4.89 -6.94
CA ALA A 29 -18.75 3.62 -6.21
C ALA A 29 -18.45 3.79 -4.72
N VAL A 30 -17.61 4.75 -4.35
CA VAL A 30 -17.20 4.95 -2.95
C VAL A 30 -17.88 6.18 -2.41
N ASP A 31 -18.74 5.97 -1.42
CA ASP A 31 -19.24 7.03 -0.56
C ASP A 31 -18.12 7.49 0.39
N PHE A 32 -17.34 8.47 -0.08
CA PHE A 32 -16.20 9.01 0.66
C PHE A 32 -16.62 9.67 1.98
N GLU A 33 -17.86 10.15 2.10
CA GLU A 33 -18.34 10.81 3.32
C GLU A 33 -18.31 9.88 4.55
N GLN A 34 -18.34 8.56 4.36
CA GLN A 34 -18.19 7.60 5.45
C GLN A 34 -16.83 7.67 6.16
N PHE A 35 -15.79 8.26 5.55
CA PHE A 35 -14.51 8.50 6.20
C PHE A 35 -14.49 9.75 7.07
N ARG A 36 -15.45 10.68 6.89
CA ARG A 36 -15.44 11.98 7.57
C ARG A 36 -15.35 11.88 9.09
N PRO A 37 -16.15 11.04 9.80
CA PRO A 37 -16.09 10.97 11.25
C PRO A 37 -14.72 10.53 11.78
N ASP A 38 -14.06 9.61 11.07
CA ASP A 38 -12.75 9.10 11.45
C ASP A 38 -11.64 10.13 11.14
N LEU A 39 -11.77 10.88 10.04
CA LEU A 39 -10.86 11.97 9.68
C LEU A 39 -10.95 13.14 10.68
N GLU A 40 -12.16 13.58 11.02
CA GLU A 40 -12.37 14.67 11.98
C GLU A 40 -11.82 14.32 13.36
N ARG A 41 -12.09 13.09 13.83
CA ARG A 41 -11.53 12.57 15.08
C ARG A 41 -9.99 12.53 15.04
N ALA A 42 -9.40 12.10 13.93
CA ALA A 42 -7.95 12.00 13.79
C ALA A 42 -7.26 13.37 13.71
N LEU A 43 -7.89 14.36 13.10
CA LEU A 43 -7.33 15.69 12.92
C LEU A 43 -7.48 16.55 14.17
N ALA A 44 -8.55 16.33 14.94
CA ALA A 44 -8.89 17.03 16.18
C ALA A 44 -8.62 18.54 16.06
N TYR A 45 -9.07 19.15 14.96
CA TYR A 45 -8.90 20.58 14.75
C TYR A 45 -9.59 21.34 15.89
N SER A 46 -8.93 22.39 16.38
CA SER A 46 -9.54 23.31 17.34
C SER A 46 -10.76 23.97 16.70
N ASP A 47 -11.76 24.28 17.52
CA ASP A 47 -13.01 25.00 17.20
C ASP A 47 -12.82 26.40 16.57
N GLY A 48 -11.58 26.88 16.42
CA GLY A 48 -11.26 28.18 15.84
C GLY A 48 -11.37 29.34 16.83
N SER A 49 -11.65 29.07 18.11
CA SER A 49 -11.79 30.07 19.18
C SER A 49 -10.57 30.99 19.34
N ARG A 50 -9.36 30.51 18.98
CA ARG A 50 -8.11 31.29 19.07
C ARG A 50 -7.82 32.17 17.84
N GLY A 51 -8.72 32.20 16.86
CA GLY A 51 -8.50 32.87 15.59
C GLY A 51 -7.48 32.15 14.71
N GLY A 52 -7.68 32.19 13.40
CA GLY A 52 -6.83 31.52 12.42
C GLY A 52 -7.60 31.24 11.14
N ARG A 53 -6.87 30.93 10.07
CA ARG A 53 -7.52 30.53 8.83
C ARG A 53 -8.29 29.22 9.06
N PRO A 54 -9.57 29.12 8.62
CA PRO A 54 -10.31 27.88 8.65
C PRO A 54 -9.55 26.72 7.99
N PRO A 55 -9.55 25.52 8.60
CA PRO A 55 -8.96 24.35 7.98
C PRO A 55 -9.70 24.02 6.67
N ILE A 56 -8.96 23.51 5.69
CA ILE A 56 -9.57 22.95 4.47
C ILE A 56 -10.37 21.70 4.87
N ASP A 57 -11.48 21.46 4.17
CA ASP A 57 -12.33 20.29 4.36
C ASP A 57 -11.49 18.98 4.41
N PRO A 58 -11.59 18.19 5.51
CA PRO A 58 -10.88 16.93 5.63
C PRO A 58 -11.14 15.95 4.49
N MET A 59 -12.36 15.96 3.93
CA MET A 59 -12.71 15.04 2.84
C MET A 59 -11.99 15.40 1.55
N LEU A 60 -12.00 16.69 1.18
CA LEU A 60 -11.19 17.20 0.07
C LEU A 60 -9.73 16.79 0.24
N MET A 61 -9.14 17.02 1.41
CA MET A 61 -7.73 16.67 1.68
C MET A 61 -7.47 15.15 1.59
N PHE A 62 -8.41 14.32 2.03
CA PHE A 62 -8.29 12.86 1.89
C PHE A 62 -8.36 12.42 0.42
N LYS A 63 -9.28 12.98 -0.37
CA LYS A 63 -9.35 12.76 -1.82
C LYS A 63 -8.07 13.19 -2.53
N VAL A 64 -7.42 14.28 -2.09
CA VAL A 64 -6.09 14.67 -2.58
C VAL A 64 -5.05 13.58 -2.33
N LEU A 65 -5.04 12.94 -1.15
CA LEU A 65 -4.13 11.81 -0.87
C LEU A 65 -4.42 10.59 -1.74
N VAL A 66 -5.68 10.35 -2.09
CA VAL A 66 -6.08 9.29 -3.04
C VAL A 66 -5.50 9.59 -4.43
N ILE A 67 -5.71 10.81 -4.97
CA ILE A 67 -5.11 11.25 -6.24
C ILE A 67 -3.58 11.08 -6.21
N GLN A 68 -2.94 11.57 -5.15
CA GLN A 68 -1.50 11.53 -4.97
C GLN A 68 -0.97 10.08 -4.98
N THR A 69 -1.72 9.15 -4.40
CA THR A 69 -1.32 7.74 -4.29
C THR A 69 -1.50 7.00 -5.61
N ILE A 70 -2.61 7.23 -6.33
CA ILE A 70 -2.86 6.62 -7.65
C ILE A 70 -1.76 7.01 -8.64
N ASN A 71 -1.31 8.26 -8.60
CA ASN A 71 -0.40 8.85 -9.60
C ASN A 71 1.05 9.00 -9.10
N THR A 72 1.38 8.49 -7.91
CA THR A 72 2.72 8.57 -7.29
C THR A 72 3.30 10.00 -7.16
N LEU A 73 2.45 11.01 -7.01
CA LEU A 73 2.84 12.42 -7.11
C LEU A 73 3.60 12.91 -5.86
N SER A 74 4.49 13.90 -6.04
CA SER A 74 5.00 14.72 -4.93
C SER A 74 3.93 15.71 -4.47
N ASP A 75 4.12 16.35 -3.33
CA ASP A 75 3.16 17.31 -2.81
C ASP A 75 3.05 18.53 -3.75
N GLU A 76 4.18 19.02 -4.28
CA GLU A 76 4.23 20.12 -5.25
C GLU A 76 3.61 19.74 -6.60
N ARG A 77 3.87 18.52 -7.08
CA ARG A 77 3.26 18.07 -8.33
C ARG A 77 1.76 17.85 -8.18
N THR A 78 1.30 17.48 -6.98
CA THR A 78 -0.13 17.34 -6.68
C THR A 78 -0.81 18.70 -6.73
N GLU A 79 -0.26 19.72 -6.05
CA GLU A 79 -0.75 21.10 -6.13
C GLU A 79 -0.84 21.59 -7.58
N TYR A 80 0.24 21.44 -8.36
CA TYR A 80 0.25 21.82 -9.77
C TYR A 80 -0.84 21.11 -10.58
N LEU A 81 -0.96 19.78 -10.45
CA LEU A 81 -1.90 19.00 -11.24
C LEU A 81 -3.37 19.22 -10.86
N ILE A 82 -3.65 19.62 -9.62
CA ILE A 82 -5.02 20.03 -9.23
C ILE A 82 -5.40 21.33 -9.95
N ASN A 83 -4.48 22.28 -10.08
CA ASN A 83 -4.73 23.52 -10.83
C ASN A 83 -4.80 23.29 -12.36
N ASP A 84 -4.09 22.29 -12.88
CA ASP A 84 -4.00 22.01 -14.32
C ASP A 84 -5.15 21.13 -14.84
N ARG A 85 -5.65 20.18 -14.05
CA ARG A 85 -6.57 19.13 -14.52
C ARG A 85 -8.00 19.30 -14.03
N LEU A 86 -8.91 19.56 -14.97
CA LEU A 86 -10.35 19.62 -14.70
C LEU A 86 -10.92 18.35 -14.06
N SER A 87 -10.42 17.16 -14.42
CA SER A 87 -10.89 15.91 -13.79
C SER A 87 -10.51 15.80 -12.31
N PHE A 88 -9.38 16.40 -11.91
CA PHE A 88 -8.96 16.43 -10.51
C PHE A 88 -9.82 17.43 -9.73
N MET A 89 -10.06 18.62 -10.30
CA MET A 89 -10.96 19.62 -9.71
C MET A 89 -12.37 19.06 -9.52
N ARG A 90 -12.93 18.40 -10.55
CA ARG A 90 -14.24 17.73 -10.49
C ARG A 90 -14.31 16.69 -9.37
N PHE A 91 -13.29 15.83 -9.24
CA PHE A 91 -13.24 14.82 -8.19
C PHE A 91 -13.20 15.43 -6.77
N LEU A 92 -12.47 16.53 -6.62
CA LEU A 92 -12.31 17.27 -5.38
C LEU A 92 -13.51 18.17 -5.05
N GLY A 93 -14.42 18.41 -6.00
CA GLY A 93 -15.54 19.33 -5.86
C GLY A 93 -15.10 20.80 -5.89
N LEU A 94 -14.02 21.12 -6.61
CA LEU A 94 -13.47 22.47 -6.75
C LEU A 94 -13.95 23.15 -8.03
N CYS A 95 -14.33 24.41 -7.93
CA CYS A 95 -14.54 25.35 -9.04
C CYS A 95 -13.24 26.06 -9.44
N LEU A 96 -13.23 26.70 -10.62
CA LEU A 96 -12.04 27.40 -11.15
C LEU A 96 -11.53 28.54 -10.25
N SER A 97 -12.43 29.16 -9.47
CA SER A 97 -12.10 30.23 -8.52
C SER A 97 -11.70 29.70 -7.14
N ASP A 98 -11.93 28.41 -6.86
CA ASP A 98 -11.72 27.88 -5.53
C ASP A 98 -10.24 27.72 -5.22
N ARG A 99 -9.93 27.85 -3.94
CA ARG A 99 -8.56 27.74 -3.50
C ARG A 99 -8.11 26.29 -3.45
N VAL A 100 -7.03 26.00 -4.18
CA VAL A 100 -6.35 24.69 -4.13
C VAL A 100 -5.45 24.58 -2.88
N PRO A 101 -5.39 23.40 -2.21
CA PRO A 101 -4.42 23.15 -1.16
C PRO A 101 -2.99 23.19 -1.68
N ASP A 102 -2.14 23.97 -1.01
CA ASP A 102 -0.70 24.01 -1.34
C ASP A 102 0.04 22.75 -0.84
N ALA A 103 1.25 22.53 -1.36
CA ALA A 103 2.09 21.38 -1.04
C ALA A 103 2.35 21.24 0.48
N LYS A 104 2.52 22.36 1.20
CA LYS A 104 2.75 22.35 2.65
C LYS A 104 1.51 21.91 3.41
N THR A 105 0.33 22.31 2.94
CA THR A 105 -0.95 21.92 3.51
C THR A 105 -1.21 20.42 3.33
N ILE A 106 -0.92 19.89 2.13
CA ILE A 106 -0.98 18.45 1.84
C ILE A 106 -0.03 17.67 2.76
N TRP A 107 1.22 18.15 2.87
CA TRP A 107 2.21 17.53 3.74
C TRP A 107 1.78 17.52 5.21
N LEU A 108 1.31 18.66 5.74
CA LEU A 108 0.90 18.81 7.13
C LEU A 108 -0.30 17.92 7.47
N PHE A 109 -1.28 17.83 6.57
CA PHE A 109 -2.44 16.96 6.72
C PHE A 109 -2.01 15.49 6.84
N ARG A 110 -1.17 15.02 5.92
CA ARG A 110 -0.64 13.65 5.95
C ARG A 110 0.18 13.39 7.22
N GLU A 111 0.99 14.36 7.65
CA GLU A 111 1.81 14.25 8.86
C GLU A 111 0.93 14.11 10.12
N ARG A 112 -0.18 14.86 10.23
CA ARG A 112 -1.13 14.74 11.34
C ARG A 112 -1.75 13.34 11.39
N LEU A 113 -2.26 12.85 10.25
CA LEU A 113 -2.81 11.49 10.15
C LEU A 113 -1.76 10.41 10.50
N THR A 114 -0.52 10.62 10.09
CA THR A 114 0.59 9.71 10.39
C THR A 114 0.86 9.61 11.89
N LYS A 115 0.94 10.76 12.58
CA LYS A 115 1.23 10.81 14.02
C LYS A 115 0.17 10.10 14.87
N VAL A 116 -1.09 10.16 14.45
CA VAL A 116 -2.21 9.50 15.14
C VAL A 116 -2.40 8.05 14.68
N GLY A 117 -1.70 7.60 13.64
CA GLY A 117 -1.87 6.24 13.09
C GLY A 117 -3.22 6.02 12.40
N ALA A 118 -3.84 7.09 11.89
CA ALA A 118 -5.22 7.07 11.39
C ALA A 118 -5.43 6.13 10.19
N ILE A 119 -4.37 5.74 9.48
CA ILE A 119 -4.46 4.87 8.30
C ILE A 119 -5.05 3.50 8.61
N ALA A 120 -4.81 2.96 9.82
CA ALA A 120 -5.41 1.69 10.23
C ALA A 120 -6.94 1.81 10.32
N THR A 121 -7.43 2.86 11.00
CA THR A 121 -8.86 3.16 11.12
C THR A 121 -9.52 3.41 9.78
N LEU A 122 -8.89 4.20 8.89
CA LEU A 122 -9.41 4.45 7.55
C LEU A 122 -9.46 3.15 6.72
N PHE A 123 -8.47 2.28 6.86
CA PHE A 123 -8.49 0.99 6.19
C PHE A 123 -9.62 0.08 6.70
N ASP A 124 -9.80 -0.02 8.03
CA ASP A 124 -10.87 -0.80 8.63
C ASP A 124 -12.27 -0.23 8.29
N ARG A 125 -12.42 1.10 8.20
CA ARG A 125 -13.65 1.76 7.71
C ARG A 125 -14.00 1.27 6.31
N PHE A 126 -13.02 1.25 5.41
CA PHE A 126 -13.26 0.77 4.04
C PHE A 126 -13.52 -0.74 3.99
N ASP A 127 -12.85 -1.54 4.82
CA ASP A 127 -13.15 -2.98 4.92
C ASP A 127 -14.59 -3.23 5.38
N ALA A 128 -15.11 -2.42 6.31
CA ALA A 128 -16.51 -2.47 6.72
C ALA A 128 -17.47 -2.12 5.57
N MET A 129 -17.16 -1.09 4.76
CA MET A 129 -17.93 -0.77 3.55
C MET A 129 -17.95 -1.95 2.56
N LEU A 130 -16.79 -2.58 2.31
CA LEU A 130 -16.69 -3.74 1.43
C LEU A 130 -17.57 -4.91 1.91
N ARG A 131 -17.60 -5.16 3.23
CA ARG A 131 -18.46 -6.19 3.81
C ARG A 131 -19.94 -5.84 3.68
N GLY A 132 -20.32 -4.58 3.92
CA GLY A 132 -21.68 -4.08 3.74
C GLY A 132 -22.16 -4.23 2.30
N ALA A 133 -21.26 -4.04 1.32
CA ALA A 133 -21.52 -4.27 -0.10
C ALA A 133 -21.48 -5.77 -0.51
N GLY A 134 -21.42 -6.71 0.43
CA GLY A 134 -21.47 -8.15 0.17
C GLY A 134 -20.13 -8.82 -0.18
N TYR A 135 -19.02 -8.07 -0.20
CA TYR A 135 -17.69 -8.61 -0.46
C TYR A 135 -17.07 -9.22 0.82
N ILE A 136 -17.70 -10.27 1.33
CA ILE A 136 -17.27 -10.96 2.55
C ILE A 136 -16.17 -11.99 2.23
N ALA A 137 -15.12 -12.03 3.04
CA ALA A 137 -14.03 -12.99 2.89
C ALA A 137 -14.48 -14.40 3.31
N MET A 138 -14.75 -15.28 2.35
CA MET A 138 -15.29 -16.64 2.63
C MET A 138 -14.45 -17.80 2.07
N SER A 139 -13.44 -17.52 1.25
CA SER A 139 -12.73 -18.56 0.48
C SER A 139 -11.33 -18.89 1.02
N GLY A 140 -11.02 -18.43 2.24
CA GLY A 140 -9.70 -18.45 2.85
C GLY A 140 -8.85 -17.25 2.41
N GLN A 141 -7.59 -17.24 2.84
CA GLN A 141 -6.72 -16.07 2.75
C GLN A 141 -5.31 -16.40 2.27
N ILE A 142 -4.71 -15.47 1.53
CA ILE A 142 -3.38 -15.61 0.94
C ILE A 142 -2.47 -14.54 1.55
N LEU A 143 -1.37 -14.98 2.16
CA LEU A 143 -0.37 -14.13 2.78
C LEU A 143 0.87 -14.05 1.90
N ASP A 144 1.34 -12.84 1.67
CA ASP A 144 2.60 -12.60 0.98
C ASP A 144 3.16 -11.21 1.34
N ALA A 145 4.43 -10.99 1.03
CA ALA A 145 5.11 -9.73 1.27
C ALA A 145 5.78 -9.22 0.00
N SER A 146 5.65 -7.93 -0.25
CA SER A 146 6.37 -7.25 -1.33
C SER A 146 7.28 -6.16 -0.80
N LEU A 147 8.48 -6.08 -1.37
CA LEU A 147 9.39 -4.97 -1.15
C LEU A 147 8.84 -3.68 -1.77
N VAL A 148 8.98 -2.59 -1.02
CA VAL A 148 8.70 -1.22 -1.43
C VAL A 148 10.01 -0.45 -1.33
N ALA A 149 10.47 0.07 -2.47
CA ALA A 149 11.76 0.73 -2.53
C ALA A 149 11.73 2.11 -1.85
N ALA A 150 12.87 2.48 -1.27
CA ALA A 150 13.15 3.81 -0.73
C ALA A 150 14.46 4.36 -1.32
N PRO A 151 14.72 5.68 -1.25
CA PRO A 151 15.98 6.26 -1.71
C PRO A 151 17.19 5.61 -1.05
N ARG A 152 18.09 5.05 -1.87
CA ARG A 152 19.31 4.40 -1.38
C ARG A 152 20.23 5.43 -0.73
N GLN A 153 20.71 5.10 0.47
CA GLN A 153 21.63 5.95 1.20
C GLN A 153 23.08 5.48 1.04
N ARG A 154 23.97 6.45 0.83
CA ARG A 154 25.42 6.24 0.94
C ARG A 154 25.82 6.40 2.41
N ASN A 155 26.15 5.27 3.03
CA ASN A 155 26.64 5.16 4.41
C ASN A 155 27.92 4.31 4.42
N THR A 156 28.86 4.64 5.30
CA THR A 156 30.07 3.83 5.52
C THR A 156 29.74 2.54 6.26
N SER A 157 30.68 1.59 6.30
CA SER A 157 30.48 0.30 7.01
C SER A 157 30.26 0.50 8.52
N ALA A 158 30.99 1.43 9.14
CA ALA A 158 30.80 1.79 10.55
C ALA A 158 29.40 2.39 10.80
N GLU A 159 28.97 3.35 9.97
CA GLU A 159 27.63 3.93 10.07
C GLU A 159 26.53 2.86 9.91
N LYS A 160 26.72 1.90 9.00
CA LYS A 160 25.77 0.77 8.83
C LYS A 160 25.69 -0.12 10.07
N ALA A 161 26.82 -0.38 10.73
CA ALA A 161 26.87 -1.21 11.93
C ALA A 161 26.10 -0.54 13.08
N ASP A 162 26.27 0.77 13.28
CA ASP A 162 25.54 1.52 14.30
C ASP A 162 24.03 1.56 14.02
N ILE A 163 23.62 1.84 12.77
CA ILE A 163 22.21 1.84 12.37
C ILE A 163 21.59 0.45 12.60
N LYS A 164 22.32 -0.63 12.29
CA LYS A 164 21.86 -2.01 12.52
C LYS A 164 21.69 -2.30 14.00
N ALA A 165 22.53 -1.72 14.86
CA ALA A 165 22.43 -1.82 16.31
C ALA A 165 21.41 -0.82 16.92
N GLY A 166 20.69 -0.04 16.11
CA GLY A 166 19.74 0.96 16.56
C GLY A 166 20.37 2.24 17.12
N ARG A 167 21.69 2.39 17.02
CA ARG A 167 22.43 3.58 17.47
C ARG A 167 22.49 4.64 16.37
N ILE A 168 22.68 5.89 16.79
CA ILE A 168 22.99 7.01 15.90
C ILE A 168 24.51 7.14 15.82
N PRO A 169 25.12 7.11 14.61
CA PRO A 169 26.55 7.35 14.47
C PRO A 169 26.96 8.69 15.08
N GLU A 170 28.07 8.73 15.82
CA GLU A 170 28.47 9.91 16.61
C GLU A 170 28.60 11.16 15.73
N HIS A 171 29.28 11.06 14.60
CA HIS A 171 29.45 12.15 13.62
C HIS A 171 28.15 12.68 13.00
N TRP A 172 27.01 12.00 13.20
CA TRP A 172 25.69 12.51 12.77
C TRP A 172 25.03 13.35 13.85
N LYS A 173 25.33 13.10 15.13
CA LYS A 173 24.81 13.89 16.25
C LYS A 173 25.28 15.34 16.15
N ASP A 174 26.53 15.53 15.74
CA ASP A 174 27.12 16.85 15.48
C ASP A 174 26.56 17.55 14.23
N LYS A 175 25.75 16.85 13.42
CA LYS A 175 25.20 17.34 12.14
C LYS A 175 23.69 17.11 12.09
N PRO A 176 22.88 17.89 12.83
CA PRO A 176 21.43 17.67 12.94
C PRO A 176 20.69 17.74 11.59
N ALA A 177 21.15 18.57 10.65
CA ALA A 177 20.59 18.62 9.30
C ALA A 177 20.78 17.30 8.53
N LYS A 178 21.98 16.69 8.61
CA LYS A 178 22.25 15.38 8.01
C LYS A 178 21.37 14.31 8.64
N LEU A 179 21.23 14.33 9.97
CA LEU A 179 20.42 13.35 10.70
C LEU A 179 18.95 13.34 10.25
N ARG A 180 18.34 14.52 10.03
CA ARG A 180 16.95 14.63 9.54
C ARG A 180 16.71 14.03 8.16
N HIS A 181 17.74 13.98 7.32
CA HIS A 181 17.65 13.43 5.95
C HIS A 181 17.98 11.93 5.89
N LYS A 182 18.46 11.33 6.98
CA LYS A 182 18.83 9.92 7.03
C LYS A 182 17.68 9.08 7.59
N ASP A 183 17.07 8.29 6.71
CA ASP A 183 16.22 7.17 7.07
C ASP A 183 17.01 6.07 7.78
N ARG A 184 16.76 5.96 9.08
CA ARG A 184 17.34 4.98 9.99
C ARG A 184 16.46 3.76 10.20
N ASP A 185 15.28 3.70 9.59
CA ASP A 185 14.34 2.59 9.74
C ASP A 185 14.35 1.69 8.50
N ALA A 186 14.56 2.25 7.31
CA ALA A 186 14.78 1.48 6.10
C ALA A 186 16.01 0.55 6.22
N ARG A 187 15.91 -0.68 5.70
CA ARG A 187 16.97 -1.69 5.76
C ARG A 187 17.30 -2.24 4.38
N TRP A 188 18.49 -2.82 4.26
CA TRP A 188 18.89 -3.60 3.09
C TRP A 188 18.42 -5.04 3.21
N THR A 189 18.07 -5.64 2.09
CA THR A 189 17.77 -7.06 1.97
C THR A 189 18.24 -7.58 0.61
N LEU A 190 18.39 -8.90 0.50
CA LEU A 190 18.77 -9.57 -0.74
C LEU A 190 17.54 -10.28 -1.31
N LYS A 191 17.15 -9.89 -2.52
CA LYS A 191 16.13 -10.60 -3.29
C LYS A 191 16.81 -11.61 -4.20
N PHE A 192 16.60 -12.89 -3.94
CA PHE A 192 17.09 -13.96 -4.81
C PHE A 192 16.08 -14.20 -5.93
N THR A 193 16.57 -14.12 -7.17
CA THR A 193 15.82 -14.48 -8.37
C THR A 193 16.45 -15.73 -8.96
N LYS A 194 15.64 -16.73 -9.29
CA LYS A 194 16.14 -17.91 -9.99
C LYS A 194 16.71 -17.51 -11.33
N ALA A 195 17.84 -18.11 -11.69
CA ALA A 195 18.40 -17.97 -13.02
C ALA A 195 17.32 -18.34 -14.06
N LYS A 196 17.07 -17.44 -15.00
CA LYS A 196 16.25 -17.72 -16.18
C LYS A 196 17.17 -18.16 -17.32
N PRO A 197 16.74 -19.08 -18.21
CA PRO A 197 17.46 -19.36 -19.42
C PRO A 197 17.70 -18.05 -20.18
N ARG A 198 18.91 -17.85 -20.68
CA ARG A 198 19.23 -16.77 -21.61
C ARG A 198 18.62 -17.09 -22.98
N ASP A 199 18.54 -16.08 -23.83
CA ASP A 199 17.98 -16.22 -25.19
C ASP A 199 18.75 -17.24 -26.05
N ASP A 200 20.01 -17.52 -25.69
CA ASP A 200 20.87 -18.57 -26.27
C ASP A 200 20.57 -19.99 -25.74
N GLY A 201 19.53 -20.17 -24.90
CA GLY A 201 19.17 -21.44 -24.27
C GLY A 201 20.06 -21.85 -23.09
N SER A 202 21.14 -21.11 -22.80
CA SER A 202 22.03 -21.40 -21.68
C SER A 202 21.38 -21.00 -20.35
N MET A 203 21.50 -21.87 -19.34
CA MET A 203 21.07 -21.57 -17.98
C MET A 203 22.22 -20.90 -17.21
N PRO A 204 22.08 -19.67 -16.71
CA PRO A 204 23.06 -19.10 -15.80
C PRO A 204 23.25 -20.02 -14.59
N ALA A 205 24.51 -20.34 -14.26
CA ALA A 205 24.83 -21.30 -13.20
C ALA A 205 24.42 -20.82 -11.79
N VAL A 206 24.17 -19.53 -11.61
CA VAL A 206 23.92 -18.91 -10.30
C VAL A 206 22.63 -18.11 -10.26
N ASN A 207 21.91 -18.23 -9.14
CA ASN A 207 20.77 -17.36 -8.85
C ASN A 207 21.25 -15.92 -8.70
N LEU A 208 20.46 -14.96 -9.20
CA LEU A 208 20.78 -13.55 -9.09
C LEU A 208 20.32 -13.00 -7.74
N ALA A 209 21.25 -12.51 -6.93
CA ALA A 209 20.95 -11.78 -5.70
C ALA A 209 20.89 -10.28 -6.00
N ILE A 210 19.70 -9.70 -5.97
CA ILE A 210 19.47 -8.27 -6.21
C ILE A 210 19.32 -7.56 -4.87
N PRO A 211 20.22 -6.64 -4.51
CA PRO A 211 20.09 -5.87 -3.27
C PRO A 211 18.95 -4.86 -3.40
N ALA A 212 18.07 -4.87 -2.41
CA ALA A 212 16.93 -3.96 -2.29
C ALA A 212 17.03 -3.18 -0.98
N PHE A 213 16.67 -1.90 -1.03
CA PHE A 213 16.66 -1.01 0.14
C PHE A 213 15.28 -0.39 0.29
N GLY A 214 14.75 -0.41 1.51
CA GLY A 214 13.47 0.21 1.84
C GLY A 214 12.69 -0.60 2.86
N TYR A 215 11.42 -0.84 2.53
CA TYR A 215 10.40 -1.41 3.41
C TYR A 215 9.75 -2.64 2.78
N LYS A 216 8.93 -3.35 3.55
CA LYS A 216 8.06 -4.45 3.12
C LYS A 216 6.61 -4.11 3.42
N ASN A 217 5.76 -4.41 2.45
CA ASN A 217 4.31 -4.45 2.59
C ASN A 217 3.89 -5.92 2.72
N HIS A 218 3.58 -6.35 3.94
CA HIS A 218 2.99 -7.66 4.22
C HIS A 218 1.48 -7.53 4.07
N ILE A 219 0.85 -8.37 3.27
CA ILE A 219 -0.60 -8.34 3.07
C ILE A 219 -1.20 -9.72 3.27
N SER A 220 -2.43 -9.74 3.75
CA SER A 220 -3.34 -10.86 3.68
C SER A 220 -4.53 -10.46 2.83
N ILE A 221 -4.75 -11.20 1.75
CA ILE A 221 -5.86 -10.96 0.84
C ILE A 221 -6.90 -12.07 0.95
N ASP A 222 -8.15 -11.73 0.68
CA ASP A 222 -9.16 -12.76 0.48
C ASP A 222 -8.94 -13.45 -0.88
N ARG A 223 -9.13 -14.77 -0.93
CA ARG A 223 -8.81 -15.57 -2.13
C ARG A 223 -9.76 -15.34 -3.31
N ARG A 224 -11.01 -14.89 -3.09
CA ARG A 224 -12.07 -14.82 -4.12
C ARG A 224 -12.02 -13.48 -4.85
N PHE A 225 -12.15 -12.40 -4.09
CA PHE A 225 -12.25 -11.03 -4.58
C PHE A 225 -10.87 -10.37 -4.71
N ARG A 226 -9.84 -10.91 -4.03
CA ARG A 226 -8.46 -10.38 -4.03
C ARG A 226 -8.37 -8.98 -3.40
N LEU A 227 -9.24 -8.70 -2.42
CA LEU A 227 -9.18 -7.50 -1.60
C LEU A 227 -8.22 -7.75 -0.44
N ILE A 228 -7.42 -6.74 -0.10
CA ILE A 228 -6.55 -6.78 1.08
C ILE A 228 -7.45 -6.64 2.31
N ARG A 229 -7.28 -7.53 3.29
CA ARG A 229 -8.06 -7.55 4.55
C ARG A 229 -7.23 -7.19 5.76
N ARG A 230 -5.96 -7.60 5.76
CA ARG A 230 -4.98 -7.22 6.79
C ARG A 230 -3.68 -6.89 6.10
N TRP A 231 -2.91 -5.98 6.69
CA TRP A 231 -1.61 -5.61 6.18
C TRP A 231 -0.71 -5.12 7.31
N LYS A 232 0.60 -5.08 7.04
CA LYS A 232 1.59 -4.52 7.95
C LYS A 232 2.79 -4.00 7.17
N ALA A 233 3.28 -2.83 7.55
CA ALA A 233 4.54 -2.30 7.03
C ALA A 233 5.70 -2.63 7.98
N THR A 234 6.84 -3.04 7.43
CA THR A 234 8.09 -3.20 8.19
C THR A 234 9.28 -2.73 7.37
N ASP A 235 10.46 -2.68 7.98
CA ASP A 235 11.70 -2.56 7.21
C ASP A 235 11.89 -3.77 6.28
N ALA A 236 12.73 -3.61 5.25
CA ALA A 236 12.92 -4.66 4.24
C ALA A 236 13.66 -5.91 4.73
N SER A 237 14.36 -5.85 5.87
CA SER A 237 15.09 -6.99 6.43
C SER A 237 14.25 -7.85 7.37
N ALA A 238 13.08 -7.36 7.80
CA ALA A 238 12.16 -8.10 8.65
C ALA A 238 11.80 -9.48 8.06
N HIS A 239 11.76 -10.48 8.93
CA HIS A 239 11.45 -11.86 8.56
C HIS A 239 9.94 -12.05 8.40
N ASP A 240 9.51 -12.39 7.18
CA ASP A 240 8.10 -12.46 6.76
C ASP A 240 7.30 -13.40 7.66
N GLY A 241 7.83 -14.59 7.92
CA GLY A 241 7.16 -15.60 8.74
C GLY A 241 6.82 -15.15 10.16
N ALA A 242 7.58 -14.23 10.76
CA ALA A 242 7.28 -13.74 12.11
C ALA A 242 6.01 -12.88 12.15
N ARG A 243 5.69 -12.21 11.02
CA ARG A 243 4.60 -11.23 10.93
C ARG A 243 3.22 -11.86 10.88
N LEU A 244 3.10 -13.14 10.51
CA LEU A 244 1.83 -13.87 10.44
C LEU A 244 1.02 -13.77 11.74
N ARG A 245 1.70 -13.84 12.88
CA ARG A 245 1.09 -13.84 14.22
C ARG A 245 0.81 -12.44 14.75
N GLU A 246 1.24 -11.40 14.04
CA GLU A 246 1.13 -10.01 14.47
C GLU A 246 -0.11 -9.32 13.89
N GLY A 247 -1.23 -10.07 13.81
CA GLY A 247 -2.51 -9.56 13.28
C GLY A 247 -2.67 -9.64 11.77
N LEU A 248 -1.77 -10.33 11.05
CA LEU A 248 -1.86 -10.45 9.59
C LEU A 248 -2.94 -11.44 9.13
N LEU A 249 -3.42 -12.34 10.00
CA LEU A 249 -4.53 -13.23 9.71
C LEU A 249 -5.87 -12.57 10.02
N ASP A 250 -6.76 -12.53 9.03
CA ASP A 250 -8.14 -12.11 9.23
C ASP A 250 -8.96 -13.26 9.82
N ARG A 251 -9.41 -13.10 11.07
CA ARG A 251 -10.24 -14.08 11.79
C ARG A 251 -11.72 -14.00 11.42
N SER A 252 -12.14 -12.91 10.78
CA SER A 252 -13.51 -12.77 10.29
C SER A 252 -13.73 -13.48 8.94
N ASN A 253 -12.67 -14.04 8.35
CA ASN A 253 -12.77 -14.85 7.15
C ASN A 253 -13.36 -16.21 7.51
N THR A 254 -14.49 -16.56 6.91
CA THR A 254 -15.17 -17.83 7.22
C THR A 254 -14.44 -19.04 6.65
N GLY A 255 -13.54 -18.83 5.69
CA GLY A 255 -12.66 -19.88 5.18
C GLY A 255 -11.40 -20.06 6.04
N SER A 256 -11.19 -21.26 6.56
CA SER A 256 -10.05 -21.58 7.43
C SER A 256 -8.71 -21.72 6.71
N ASN A 257 -8.69 -21.90 5.38
CA ASN A 257 -7.46 -22.16 4.63
C ASN A 257 -6.56 -20.92 4.52
N VAL A 258 -5.26 -21.11 4.81
CA VAL A 258 -4.23 -20.07 4.73
C VAL A 258 -3.12 -20.49 3.76
N TRP A 259 -2.95 -19.75 2.66
CA TRP A 259 -1.87 -19.98 1.69
C TRP A 259 -0.76 -18.96 1.89
N ALA A 260 0.49 -19.43 1.96
CA ALA A 260 1.65 -18.56 2.06
C ALA A 260 2.90 -19.24 1.48
N ASP A 261 3.98 -18.47 1.33
CA ASP A 261 5.27 -18.97 0.88
C ASP A 261 5.98 -19.84 1.94
N THR A 262 7.13 -20.43 1.60
CA THR A 262 7.87 -21.28 2.55
C THR A 262 8.43 -20.53 3.76
N ALA A 263 8.65 -19.21 3.69
CA ALA A 263 9.18 -18.42 4.80
C ALA A 263 8.16 -18.28 5.93
N TYR A 264 6.87 -18.42 5.64
CA TYR A 264 5.82 -18.48 6.66
C TYR A 264 5.69 -19.83 7.37
N ARG A 265 6.34 -20.90 6.90
CA ARG A 265 6.26 -22.21 7.55
C ARG A 265 7.28 -22.34 8.68
N SER A 266 6.79 -22.24 9.90
CA SER A 266 7.54 -22.55 11.14
C SER A 266 6.62 -23.29 12.11
N GLY A 267 7.16 -24.14 12.98
CA GLY A 267 6.34 -24.87 13.97
C GLY A 267 5.50 -23.94 14.84
N ALA A 268 6.05 -22.76 15.15
CA ALA A 268 5.37 -21.75 15.95
C ALA A 268 4.24 -21.02 15.19
N ASN A 269 4.27 -20.98 13.85
CA ASN A 269 3.16 -20.51 13.01
C ASN A 269 2.12 -21.60 12.78
N GLU A 270 2.55 -22.85 12.55
CA GLU A 270 1.66 -24.00 12.40
C GLU A 270 0.81 -24.18 13.66
N GLY A 271 1.43 -24.20 14.85
CA GLY A 271 0.69 -24.28 16.11
C GLY A 271 -0.17 -23.03 16.40
N PHE A 272 0.23 -21.85 15.93
CA PHE A 272 -0.63 -20.65 16.04
C PHE A 272 -1.87 -20.78 15.15
N MET A 273 -1.72 -21.24 13.91
CA MET A 273 -2.84 -21.45 12.99
C MET A 273 -3.81 -22.51 13.53
N GLU A 274 -3.29 -23.64 13.99
CA GLU A 274 -4.08 -24.72 14.58
C GLU A 274 -4.91 -24.25 15.77
N ARG A 275 -4.29 -23.56 16.74
CA ARG A 275 -5.01 -23.01 17.92
C ARG A 275 -6.11 -22.01 17.58
N HIS A 276 -6.06 -21.39 16.40
CA HIS A 276 -7.03 -20.39 15.97
C HIS A 276 -7.96 -20.92 14.85
N GLY A 277 -7.99 -22.23 14.63
CA GLY A 277 -8.91 -22.87 13.67
C GLY A 277 -8.54 -22.68 12.20
N PHE A 278 -7.30 -22.29 11.90
CA PHE A 278 -6.81 -22.15 10.53
C PHE A 278 -6.18 -23.44 10.01
N VAL A 279 -6.39 -23.72 8.72
CA VAL A 279 -5.81 -24.85 8.00
C VAL A 279 -4.64 -24.38 7.16
N SER A 280 -3.43 -24.83 7.53
CA SER A 280 -2.21 -24.50 6.82
C SER A 280 -2.15 -25.10 5.41
N LYS A 281 -2.11 -24.23 4.41
CA LYS A 281 -1.75 -24.53 3.01
C LYS A 281 -0.44 -23.88 2.62
N ILE A 282 0.44 -23.65 3.60
CA ILE A 282 1.77 -23.09 3.39
C ILE A 282 2.66 -24.08 2.62
N HIS A 283 3.58 -23.56 1.81
CA HIS A 283 4.50 -24.38 1.03
C HIS A 283 5.48 -25.15 1.92
N HIS A 284 5.81 -26.38 1.52
CA HIS A 284 6.89 -27.15 2.15
C HIS A 284 8.24 -26.70 1.56
N LYS A 285 9.24 -26.52 2.44
CA LYS A 285 10.62 -26.23 2.03
C LYS A 285 11.25 -27.48 1.39
N LYS A 286 12.13 -27.28 0.40
CA LYS A 286 12.96 -28.35 -0.15
C LYS A 286 13.87 -28.89 0.96
N PRO A 287 13.94 -30.21 1.20
CA PRO A 287 14.89 -30.76 2.15
C PRO A 287 16.34 -30.44 1.74
N PRO A 288 17.26 -30.19 2.71
CA PRO A 288 18.67 -30.00 2.39
C PRO A 288 19.25 -31.19 1.64
N HIS A 289 20.06 -30.93 0.60
CA HIS A 289 20.81 -31.94 -0.16
C HIS A 289 19.98 -33.08 -0.77
N ARG A 290 18.65 -32.95 -0.84
CA ARG A 290 17.77 -33.95 -1.44
C ARG A 290 16.74 -33.28 -2.32
N ASP A 291 16.28 -34.00 -3.33
CA ASP A 291 15.21 -33.50 -4.17
C ASP A 291 13.87 -33.44 -3.44
N MET A 292 13.04 -32.51 -3.90
CA MET A 292 11.69 -32.38 -3.38
C MET A 292 10.91 -33.65 -3.72
N PRO A 293 10.35 -34.37 -2.73
CA PRO A 293 9.55 -35.56 -2.98
C PRO A 293 8.44 -35.25 -4.00
N PRO A 294 8.16 -36.13 -4.97
CA PRO A 294 7.19 -35.86 -6.04
C PRO A 294 5.81 -35.45 -5.52
N ARG A 295 5.33 -36.08 -4.44
CA ARG A 295 4.06 -35.74 -3.77
C ARG A 295 4.05 -34.30 -3.24
N THR A 296 5.11 -33.90 -2.52
CA THR A 296 5.28 -32.55 -1.99
C THR A 296 5.38 -31.51 -3.10
N ARG A 297 6.09 -31.85 -4.19
CA ARG A 297 6.20 -31.00 -5.37
C ARG A 297 4.83 -30.74 -5.99
N ARG A 298 4.03 -31.79 -6.26
CA ARG A 298 2.67 -31.66 -6.79
C ARG A 298 1.77 -30.83 -5.87
N SER A 299 1.85 -31.06 -4.55
CA SER A 299 1.10 -30.27 -3.56
C SER A 299 1.49 -28.78 -3.60
N ASN A 300 2.79 -28.47 -3.61
CA ASN A 300 3.28 -27.10 -3.72
C ASN A 300 2.86 -26.45 -5.05
N THR A 301 2.86 -27.19 -6.17
CA THR A 301 2.36 -26.68 -7.46
C THR A 301 0.89 -26.28 -7.35
N GLY A 302 0.03 -27.13 -6.79
CA GLY A 302 -1.39 -26.79 -6.57
C GLY A 302 -1.58 -25.57 -5.66
N LYS A 303 -0.78 -25.46 -4.58
CA LYS A 303 -0.76 -24.29 -3.69
C LYS A 303 -0.30 -23.02 -4.41
N SER A 304 0.67 -23.13 -5.32
CA SER A 304 1.21 -22.01 -6.08
C SER A 304 0.16 -21.38 -7.01
N VAL A 305 -0.68 -22.20 -7.66
CA VAL A 305 -1.79 -21.71 -8.50
C VAL A 305 -2.71 -20.78 -7.71
N ILE A 306 -3.07 -21.16 -6.48
CA ILE A 306 -3.92 -20.33 -5.62
C ILE A 306 -3.17 -19.09 -5.15
N ARG A 307 -1.92 -19.25 -4.68
CA ARG A 307 -1.10 -18.16 -4.13
C ARG A 307 -0.83 -17.06 -5.17
N SER A 308 -0.66 -17.41 -6.45
CA SER A 308 -0.39 -16.46 -7.55
C SER A 308 -1.39 -15.30 -7.64
N ARG A 309 -2.60 -15.45 -7.09
CA ARG A 309 -3.61 -14.38 -7.05
C ARG A 309 -3.13 -13.11 -6.35
N VAL A 310 -2.25 -13.24 -5.35
CA VAL A 310 -1.66 -12.09 -4.63
C VAL A 310 -0.70 -11.28 -5.50
N GLU A 311 -0.10 -11.91 -6.52
CA GLU A 311 0.82 -11.24 -7.43
C GLU A 311 0.11 -10.15 -8.24
N HIS A 312 -1.19 -10.28 -8.49
CA HIS A 312 -1.98 -9.23 -9.13
C HIS A 312 -2.09 -7.96 -8.28
N VAL A 313 -2.18 -8.11 -6.95
CA VAL A 313 -2.22 -6.98 -6.02
C VAL A 313 -0.91 -6.20 -6.10
N PHE A 314 0.22 -6.92 -5.99
CA PHE A 314 1.53 -6.30 -6.09
C PHE A 314 1.84 -5.77 -7.49
N ALA A 315 1.35 -6.42 -8.54
CA ALA A 315 1.48 -5.93 -9.90
C ALA A 315 0.75 -4.59 -10.07
N ASP A 316 -0.47 -4.45 -9.56
CA ASP A 316 -1.20 -3.18 -9.60
C ASP A 316 -0.47 -2.07 -8.83
N GLN A 317 -0.03 -2.36 -7.61
CA GLN A 317 0.73 -1.40 -6.78
C GLN A 317 2.06 -0.97 -7.41
N LYS A 318 2.76 -1.86 -8.11
CA LYS A 318 4.05 -1.54 -8.74
C LYS A 318 3.91 -0.89 -10.11
N SER A 319 3.05 -1.44 -10.97
CA SER A 319 2.91 -0.98 -12.36
C SER A 319 2.04 0.25 -12.48
N ARG A 320 0.88 0.28 -11.79
CA ARG A 320 -0.07 1.38 -11.91
C ARG A 320 0.18 2.50 -10.93
N MET A 321 0.53 2.17 -9.68
CA MET A 321 0.76 3.17 -8.63
C MET A 321 2.24 3.51 -8.40
N GLY A 322 3.17 2.82 -9.06
CA GLY A 322 4.61 3.10 -8.93
C GLY A 322 5.11 3.18 -7.49
N ILE A 323 4.58 2.36 -6.58
CA ILE A 323 4.75 2.57 -5.13
C ILE A 323 6.22 2.72 -4.71
N PHE A 324 6.52 3.86 -4.10
CA PHE A 324 7.86 4.22 -3.66
C PHE A 324 7.77 5.10 -2.40
N VAL A 325 8.58 4.79 -1.38
CA VAL A 325 8.60 5.52 -0.11
C VAL A 325 9.67 6.60 -0.16
N ARG A 326 9.27 7.86 -0.36
CA ARG A 326 10.18 9.03 -0.34
C ARG A 326 10.38 9.61 1.05
N THR A 327 9.52 9.25 2.00
CA THR A 327 9.50 9.79 3.36
C THR A 327 10.50 9.07 4.25
N VAL A 328 11.05 9.79 5.24
CA VAL A 328 11.94 9.24 6.25
C VAL A 328 11.14 8.73 7.45
N GLY A 329 11.38 7.47 7.82
CA GLY A 329 10.90 6.83 9.05
C GLY A 329 9.71 5.88 8.84
N ILE A 330 9.64 4.85 9.70
CA ILE A 330 8.68 3.74 9.56
C ILE A 330 7.22 4.19 9.62
N GLN A 331 6.87 5.14 10.49
CA GLN A 331 5.47 5.62 10.62
C GLN A 331 4.98 6.27 9.31
N ARG A 332 5.82 7.07 8.66
CA ARG A 332 5.48 7.69 7.36
C ARG A 332 5.45 6.66 6.24
N ALA A 333 6.36 5.68 6.27
CA ALA A 333 6.36 4.56 5.34
C ALA A 333 5.07 3.73 5.48
N GLU A 334 4.62 3.49 6.72
CA GLU A 334 3.37 2.80 7.03
C GLU A 334 2.16 3.58 6.53
N MET A 335 2.09 4.91 6.75
CA MET A 335 1.05 5.76 6.16
C MET A 335 1.02 5.63 4.63
N LYS A 336 2.19 5.70 3.97
CA LYS A 336 2.28 5.62 2.50
C LYS A 336 1.86 4.24 1.96
N ILE A 337 2.31 3.17 2.60
CA ILE A 337 1.97 1.79 2.22
C ILE A 337 0.49 1.50 2.50
N GLY A 338 -0.02 1.93 3.65
CA GLY A 338 -1.43 1.79 4.00
C GLY A 338 -2.36 2.52 3.03
N LEU A 339 -2.01 3.75 2.63
CA LEU A 339 -2.75 4.47 1.58
C LEU A 339 -2.73 3.70 0.25
N ALA A 340 -1.60 3.13 -0.14
CA ALA A 340 -1.51 2.33 -1.36
C ALA A 340 -2.36 1.05 -1.28
N ASN A 341 -2.43 0.41 -0.11
CA ASN A 341 -3.30 -0.74 0.13
C ASN A 341 -4.78 -0.35 0.06
N LEU A 342 -5.16 0.77 0.67
CA LEU A 342 -6.52 1.30 0.63
C LEU A 342 -6.94 1.67 -0.79
N VAL A 343 -6.10 2.41 -1.52
CA VAL A 343 -6.36 2.80 -2.91
C VAL A 343 -6.40 1.59 -3.84
N TYR A 344 -5.58 0.57 -3.61
CA TYR A 344 -5.71 -0.71 -4.31
C TYR A 344 -7.10 -1.31 -4.09
N ASN A 345 -7.58 -1.38 -2.85
CA ASN A 345 -8.90 -1.91 -2.55
C ASN A 345 -10.02 -1.10 -3.23
N ILE A 346 -9.93 0.24 -3.25
CA ILE A 346 -10.90 1.10 -3.97
C ILE A 346 -10.91 0.76 -5.47
N ARG A 347 -9.74 0.68 -6.11
CA ARG A 347 -9.61 0.29 -7.53
C ARG A 347 -10.17 -1.11 -7.78
N ARG A 348 -9.90 -2.04 -6.87
CA ARG A 348 -10.35 -3.42 -6.99
C ARG A 348 -11.86 -3.54 -6.82
N PHE A 349 -12.43 -2.81 -5.88
CA PHE A 349 -13.87 -2.73 -5.66
C PHE A 349 -14.58 -2.21 -6.90
N LEU A 350 -14.10 -1.11 -7.50
CA LEU A 350 -14.62 -0.60 -8.77
C LEU A 350 -14.62 -1.62 -9.90
N TYR A 351 -13.56 -2.41 -10.01
CA TYR A 351 -13.48 -3.47 -11.00
C TYR A 351 -14.51 -4.59 -10.73
N LEU A 352 -14.75 -4.93 -9.46
CA LEU A 352 -15.73 -5.94 -9.09
C LEU A 352 -17.16 -5.45 -9.35
N GLU A 353 -17.49 -4.21 -8.99
CA GLU A 353 -18.78 -3.58 -9.28
C GLU A 353 -19.06 -3.57 -10.79
N ARG A 354 -18.07 -3.21 -11.61
CA ARG A 354 -18.23 -3.22 -13.07
C ARG A 354 -18.48 -4.59 -13.67
N ILE A 355 -17.94 -5.65 -13.07
CA ILE A 355 -18.16 -7.03 -13.55
C ILE A 355 -19.50 -7.58 -13.08
N ASN A 356 -19.97 -7.17 -11.90
CA ASN A 356 -21.25 -7.62 -11.37
C ASN A 356 -22.45 -6.83 -11.94
N ALA A 357 -22.21 -5.65 -12.51
CA ALA A 357 -23.22 -4.84 -13.20
C ALA A 357 -23.52 -5.31 -14.63
N VAL A 358 -22.74 -6.28 -15.15
CA VAL A 358 -22.93 -6.97 -16.43
C VAL A 358 -23.43 -8.38 -16.13
#